data_AF-A0A9D9EJ75-F1
#
_entry.id   AF-A0A9D9EJ75-F1
#
_cell.length_a   1.000
_cell.length_b   1.000
_cell.length_c   1.000
_cell.angle_alpha   90.00
_cell.angle_beta   90.00
_cell.angle_gamma   90.00
#
_symmetry.space_group_name_H-M   'P 1'
#
loop_
_entity.id
_entity.type
_entity.pdbx_description
1 polymer ?
#
loop_
_entity_poly.entity_id
_entity_poly.type
_entity_poly.pdbx_seq_one_letter_code
_entity_poly.pdbx_strand_id
1 'polypeptide(L)' 'MRHNPTIKDIAKELGISKSTVSRALSGHPNVRRETRTAVQDMAAAMRYKPNYMARNLGK' A
#
# COMPACT_ATOMS: atom_id res chain seq x y z
N MET A 1 -15.03 2.37 -17.56
CA MET A 1 -15.13 2.44 -16.08
C MET A 1 -13.74 2.75 -15.54
N ARG A 2 -13.57 3.81 -14.75
CA ARG A 2 -12.26 4.26 -14.25
C ARG A 2 -11.99 3.52 -12.94
N HIS A 3 -11.20 2.45 -12.99
CA HIS A 3 -10.86 1.69 -11.78
C HIS A 3 -9.72 2.42 -11.06
N ASN A 4 -10.03 3.00 -9.90
CA ASN A 4 -8.97 3.51 -9.03
C ASN A 4 -8.29 2.32 -8.35
N PRO A 5 -6.97 2.20 -8.43
CA PRO A 5 -6.25 1.12 -7.79
C PRO A 5 -6.44 1.21 -6.28
N THR A 6 -6.67 0.06 -5.66
CA THR A 6 -6.87 -0.08 -4.22
C THR A 6 -5.75 -0.91 -3.61
N ILE A 7 -5.69 -0.93 -2.28
CA ILE A 7 -4.79 -1.82 -1.52
C ILE A 7 -5.01 -3.29 -1.92
N LYS A 8 -6.23 -3.68 -2.31
CA LYS A 8 -6.54 -5.05 -2.75
C LYS A 8 -5.87 -5.37 -4.09
N ASP A 9 -5.79 -4.41 -5.00
CA ASP A 9 -5.18 -4.60 -6.31
C ASP A 9 -3.66 -4.74 -6.17
N ILE A 10 -3.04 -3.88 -5.37
CA ILE A 10 -1.61 -3.97 -5.02
C ILE A 10 -1.31 -5.32 -4.35
N ALA A 11 -2.18 -5.77 -3.44
CA ALA A 11 -2.05 -7.05 -2.76
C ALA A 11 -2.11 -8.23 -3.73
N LYS A 12 -3.03 -8.18 -4.69
CA LYS A 12 -3.20 -9.20 -5.72
C LYS A 12 -2.00 -9.24 -6.67
N GLU A 13 -1.51 -8.09 -7.11
CA GLU A 13 -0.37 -7.97 -8.02
C GLU A 13 0.92 -8.50 -7.39
N LEU A 14 1.13 -8.21 -6.11
CA LEU A 14 2.31 -8.65 -5.37
C LEU A 14 2.16 -10.04 -4.75
N GLY A 15 1.00 -10.69 -4.88
CA GLY A 15 0.74 -12.00 -4.29
C GLY A 15 0.79 -12.03 -2.76
N ILE A 16 0.53 -10.90 -2.09
CA ILE A 16 0.61 -10.77 -0.63
C ILE A 16 -0.73 -10.38 -0.02
N SER A 17 -0.86 -10.55 1.30
CA SER A 17 -2.09 -10.14 1.98
C SER A 17 -2.25 -8.61 1.99
N LYS A 18 -3.50 -8.14 1.84
CA LYS A 18 -3.91 -6.74 2.06
C LYS A 18 -3.42 -6.19 3.41
N SER A 19 -3.33 -7.04 4.43
CA SER A 19 -2.76 -6.71 5.75
C SER A 19 -1.26 -6.39 5.67
N THR A 20 -0.51 -7.16 4.86
CA THR A 20 0.91 -6.92 4.60
C THR A 20 1.12 -5.63 3.80
N VAL A 21 0.30 -5.37 2.78
CA VAL A 21 0.33 -4.10 2.03
C VAL A 21 0.03 -2.91 2.96
N SER A 22 -0.99 -3.01 3.80
CA SER A 22 -1.32 -1.97 4.79
C SER A 22 -0.16 -1.70 5.75
N ARG A 23 0.44 -2.77 6.30
CA ARG A 23 1.63 -2.68 7.17
C ARG A 23 2.84 -2.09 6.44
N ALA A 24 3.04 -2.44 5.17
CA ALA A 24 4.11 -1.94 4.32
C ALA A 24 3.96 -0.43 4.09
N LEU A 25 2.77 0.02 3.69
CA LEU A 25 2.42 1.43 3.49
C LEU A 25 2.50 2.23 4.80
N SER A 26 2.18 1.61 5.93
CA SER A 26 2.26 2.23 7.25
C SER A 26 3.68 2.28 7.83
N GLY A 27 4.64 1.57 7.23
CA GLY A 27 6.02 1.51 7.70
C GLY A 27 6.27 0.56 8.87
N HIS A 28 5.39 -0.42 9.09
CA HIS A 28 5.46 -1.34 10.22
C HIS A 28 6.78 -2.17 10.21
N PRO A 29 7.44 -2.40 11.36
CA PRO A 29 8.73 -3.12 11.44
C PRO A 29 8.63 -4.59 11.01
N ASN A 30 7.50 -5.26 11.25
CA ASN A 30 7.25 -6.64 10.82
C ASN A 30 7.13 -6.86 9.30
N VAL A 31 7.36 -5.84 8.46
CA VAL A 31 7.40 -5.99 7.00
C VAL A 31 8.83 -5.83 6.52
N ARG A 32 9.33 -6.83 5.80
CA ARG A 32 10.65 -6.79 5.18
C ARG A 32 10.80 -5.53 4.32
N ARG A 33 12.00 -4.96 4.33
CA ARG A 33 12.34 -3.80 3.48
C ARG A 33 12.04 -4.08 2.01
N GLU A 34 12.38 -5.27 1.51
CA GLU A 34 12.10 -5.71 0.14
C GLU A 34 10.61 -5.60 -0.20
N THR A 35 9.74 -6.20 0.64
CA THR A 35 8.28 -6.14 0.44
C THR A 35 7.75 -4.71 0.55
N ARG A 36 8.31 -3.90 1.46
CA ARG A 36 7.94 -2.50 1.60
C ARG A 36 8.26 -1.71 0.33
N THR A 37 9.46 -1.88 -0.21
CA THR A 37 9.87 -1.26 -1.46
C THR A 37 8.98 -1.71 -2.60
N ALA A 38 8.76 -3.02 -2.77
CA ALA A 38 7.88 -3.54 -3.83
C ALA A 38 6.45 -2.99 -3.75
N VAL A 39 5.88 -2.88 -2.53
CA VAL A 39 4.57 -2.25 -2.31
C VAL A 39 4.57 -0.77 -2.68
N GLN A 40 5.60 -0.02 -2.29
CA GLN A 40 5.71 1.41 -2.61
C GLN A 40 5.89 1.65 -4.11
N ASP A 41 6.70 0.82 -4.77
CA ASP A 41 6.94 0.89 -6.21
C ASP A 41 5.65 0.59 -6.99
N MET A 42 4.95 -0.49 -6.61
CA MET A 42 3.68 -0.85 -7.22
C MET A 42 2.61 0.21 -6.97
N ALA A 43 2.53 0.73 -5.74
CA ALA A 43 1.64 1.85 -5.43
C ALA A 43 1.93 3.07 -6.31
N ALA A 44 3.20 3.42 -6.50
CA ALA A 44 3.60 4.54 -7.35
C ALA A 44 3.25 4.29 -8.84
N ALA A 45 3.54 3.09 -9.35
CA ALA A 45 3.22 2.68 -10.72
C ALA A 45 1.71 2.73 -11.00
N MET A 46 0.90 2.26 -10.04
CA MET A 46 -0.55 2.33 -10.11
C MET A 46 -1.11 3.74 -9.86
N ARG A 47 -0.28 4.75 -9.55
CA ARG A 47 -0.73 6.06 -9.05
C ARG A 47 -1.62 5.96 -7.80
N TYR A 48 -1.48 4.88 -7.04
CA TYR A 48 -2.05 4.76 -5.71
C TYR A 48 -1.29 5.70 -4.78
N LYS A 49 -1.93 6.84 -4.46
CA LYS A 49 -1.44 7.73 -3.43
C LYS A 49 -2.06 7.30 -2.10
N PRO A 50 -1.28 6.73 -1.16
CA PRO A 50 -1.75 6.60 0.21
C PRO A 50 -2.11 8.02 0.68
N ASN A 51 -3.36 8.21 1.04
CA ASN A 51 -3.86 9.51 1.45
C ASN A 51 -3.30 9.79 2.84
N TYR A 52 -2.07 10.32 2.91
CA TYR A 52 -1.41 10.70 4.16
C TYR A 52 -2.25 11.72 4.96
N MET A 53 -3.14 12.45 4.28
CA MET A 53 -4.14 13.34 4.88
C MET A 53 -5.17 12.60 5.75
N ALA A 54 -5.48 11.32 5.47
CA ALA A 54 -6.40 10.52 6.28
C ALA A 54 -5.80 10.11 7.64
N ARG A 55 -4.49 10.33 7.86
CA ARG A 55 -3.80 10.00 9.13
C ARG A 55 -3.86 11.10 10.18
N ASN A 56 -4.40 12.29 9.87
CA ASN A 56 -4.45 13.42 10.80
C ASN A 56 -5.88 13.85 11.23
N LEU A 57 -6.95 13.19 10.75
CA LEU A 57 -8.33 13.47 11.19
C LEU A 57 -8.84 12.47 12.23
N GLY A 58 -7.94 12.03 13.11
CA GLY A 58 -8.24 11.09 14.19
C GLY A 58 -7.48 11.47 15.44
N LYS A 59 -7.62 12.72 15.87
CA LYS A 59 -7.33 13.16 17.24
C LYS A 59 -8.42 14.11 17.70
#